data_AF-A0AA43F6I3-F1
#
_entry.id   AF-A0AA43F6I3-F1
#
_cell.length_a   1.000
_cell.length_b   1.000
_cell.length_c   1.000
_cell.angle_alpha   90.00
_cell.angle_beta   90.00
_cell.angle_gamma   90.00
#
_symmetry.space_group_name_H-M   'P 1'
#
loop_
_entity.id
_entity.type
_entity.pdbx_description
1 polymer ?
#
loop_
_entity_poly.entity_id
_entity_poly.type
_entity_poly.pdbx_seq_one_letter_code
_entity_poly.pdbx_strand_id
1 'polypeptide(L)'
;MAQKFGNGRWVREGFLDNRVEGTVVGRVVFAVIGSIDFYLRGNFKPDIAGEVIQFRNGRFEDDDMAGQIIGDMANPQLGTVNLISLDPHPNLEPHPYVEWFTLKKDHYRFELTPGDAWVLSHEERKAIDEESQRIRETLAKQESVQPGSEESTDWI
;
A
#
# COMPACT_ATOMS: atom_id res chain seq x y z
N MET A 1 13.88 3.85 -14.53
CA MET A 1 12.64 3.39 -13.90
C MET A 1 12.92 2.08 -13.21
N ALA A 2 12.94 2.04 -11.88
CA ALA A 2 13.09 0.80 -11.14
C ALA A 2 11.70 0.19 -10.95
N GLN A 3 11.40 -0.88 -11.70
CA GLN A 3 10.23 -1.70 -11.45
C GLN A 3 10.59 -2.72 -10.37
N LYS A 4 10.04 -2.58 -9.16
CA LYS A 4 10.24 -3.56 -8.09
C LYS A 4 9.03 -4.51 -8.07
N PHE A 5 9.05 -5.46 -9.00
CA PHE A 5 7.98 -6.43 -9.16
C PHE A 5 8.12 -7.59 -8.15
N GLY A 6 6.99 -8.00 -7.55
CA GLY A 6 6.85 -9.33 -6.96
C GLY A 6 7.41 -9.48 -5.54
N ASN A 7 7.26 -8.47 -4.70
CA ASN A 7 7.81 -8.48 -3.33
C ASN A 7 6.91 -9.19 -2.30
N GLY A 8 5.93 -9.99 -2.75
CA GLY A 8 4.96 -10.67 -1.88
C GLY A 8 5.64 -11.38 -0.71
N ARG A 9 6.69 -12.16 -0.96
CA ARG A 9 7.46 -12.87 0.08
C ARG A 9 8.07 -11.99 1.18
N TRP A 10 8.34 -10.71 0.92
CA TRP A 10 8.90 -9.80 1.93
C TRP A 10 7.83 -8.96 2.63
N VAL A 11 6.56 -9.08 2.22
CA VAL A 11 5.43 -8.51 2.94
C VAL A 11 5.06 -9.48 4.04
N ARG A 12 5.04 -9.03 5.30
CA ARG A 12 4.68 -9.87 6.45
C ARG A 12 3.20 -9.79 6.76
N GLU A 13 2.72 -8.60 7.08
CA GLU A 13 1.35 -8.35 7.50
C GLU A 13 1.03 -6.86 7.38
N GLY A 14 -0.25 -6.52 7.39
CA GLY A 14 -0.67 -5.14 7.32
C GLY A 14 -2.17 -4.98 7.18
N PHE A 15 -2.61 -3.74 7.10
CA PHE A 15 -3.98 -3.38 6.78
C PHE A 15 -4.01 -2.18 5.84
N LEU A 16 -5.09 -2.07 5.06
CA LEU A 16 -5.37 -0.92 4.21
C LEU A 16 -6.85 -0.54 4.38
N ASP A 17 -7.11 0.74 4.59
CA ASP A 17 -8.42 1.34 4.87
C ASP A 17 -8.81 2.30 3.74
N ASN A 18 -9.90 1.96 3.04
CA ASN A 18 -10.50 2.79 1.98
C ASN A 18 -11.90 3.30 2.35
N ARG A 19 -12.24 3.41 3.64
CA ARG A 19 -13.55 3.91 4.08
C ARG A 19 -13.81 5.37 3.72
N VAL A 20 -12.75 6.15 3.49
CA VAL A 20 -12.86 7.51 2.95
C VAL A 20 -12.60 7.46 1.46
N GLU A 21 -13.63 7.79 0.69
CA GLU A 21 -13.55 7.82 -0.77
C GLU A 21 -12.38 8.69 -1.26
N GLY A 22 -11.68 8.19 -2.27
CA GLY A 22 -10.54 8.84 -2.91
C GLY A 22 -9.22 8.68 -2.17
N THR A 23 -9.20 7.96 -1.04
CA THR A 23 -7.96 7.72 -0.28
C THR A 23 -7.89 6.33 0.34
N VAL A 24 -6.71 5.74 0.26
CA VAL A 24 -6.32 4.52 0.98
C VAL A 24 -5.23 4.88 1.97
N VAL A 25 -5.42 4.52 3.24
CA VAL A 25 -4.39 4.65 4.28
C VAL A 25 -4.11 3.30 4.89
N GLY A 26 -2.95 3.11 5.51
CA GLY A 26 -2.70 1.88 6.24
C GLY A 26 -1.26 1.69 6.64
N ARG A 27 -0.95 0.54 7.19
CA ARG A 27 0.40 0.17 7.61
C ARG A 27 0.73 -1.23 7.11
N VAL A 28 1.91 -1.38 6.54
CA VAL A 28 2.43 -2.65 6.06
C VAL A 28 3.80 -2.90 6.66
N VAL A 29 4.01 -4.12 7.15
CA VAL A 29 5.29 -4.57 7.68
C VAL A 29 6.04 -5.33 6.59
N PHE A 30 7.24 -4.86 6.27
CA PHE A 30 8.16 -5.50 5.34
C PHE A 30 9.37 -6.11 6.05
N ALA A 31 9.97 -7.15 5.46
CA ALA A 31 11.28 -7.67 5.87
C ALA A 31 12.33 -6.55 5.86
N VAL A 32 13.24 -6.58 6.83
CA VAL A 32 14.36 -5.62 7.03
C VAL A 32 13.96 -4.16 7.33
N ILE A 33 12.97 -3.60 6.64
CA ILE A 33 12.54 -2.20 6.75
C ILE A 33 11.59 -1.99 7.95
N GLY A 34 10.81 -3.02 8.29
CA GLY A 34 9.80 -2.93 9.33
C GLY A 34 8.51 -2.27 8.85
N SER A 35 7.85 -1.54 9.75
CA SER A 35 6.55 -0.93 9.48
C SER A 35 6.67 0.32 8.62
N ILE A 36 5.85 0.40 7.58
CA ILE A 36 5.73 1.55 6.69
C ILE A 36 4.27 1.99 6.65
N ASP A 37 4.05 3.29 6.84
CA ASP A 37 2.73 3.91 6.74
C ASP A 37 2.45 4.34 5.30
N PHE A 38 1.19 4.19 4.89
CA PHE A 38 0.71 4.43 3.53
C PHE A 38 -0.34 5.54 3.52
N TYR A 39 -0.22 6.43 2.54
CA TYR A 39 -1.26 7.38 2.16
C TYR A 39 -1.30 7.47 0.63
N LEU A 40 -2.31 6.86 0.03
CA LEU A 40 -2.47 6.75 -1.41
C LEU A 40 -3.76 7.42 -1.87
N ARG A 41 -3.71 8.20 -2.93
CA ARG A 41 -4.89 8.73 -3.62
C ARG A 41 -5.51 7.66 -4.52
N GLY A 42 -6.82 7.51 -4.47
CA GLY A 42 -7.58 6.49 -5.21
C GLY A 42 -8.36 5.57 -4.27
N ASN A 43 -9.01 4.57 -4.87
CA ASN A 43 -9.87 3.62 -4.17
C ASN A 43 -9.47 2.18 -4.48
N PHE A 44 -9.95 1.26 -3.65
CA PHE A 44 -9.95 -0.15 -4.03
C PHE A 44 -10.88 -0.39 -5.23
N LYS A 45 -10.74 -1.57 -5.85
CA LYS A 45 -11.65 -2.03 -6.89
C LYS A 45 -13.06 -2.28 -6.33
N PRO A 46 -14.10 -2.31 -7.19
CA PRO A 46 -15.49 -2.38 -6.75
C PRO A 46 -15.87 -3.60 -5.90
N ASP A 47 -15.08 -4.68 -5.94
CA ASP A 47 -15.25 -5.86 -5.09
C ASP A 47 -15.12 -5.57 -3.60
N ILE A 48 -14.32 -4.55 -3.24
CA ILE A 48 -14.03 -4.19 -1.84
C ILE A 48 -13.99 -2.66 -1.62
N ALA A 49 -14.56 -1.86 -2.52
CA ALA A 49 -14.54 -0.40 -2.40
C ALA A 49 -15.25 0.07 -1.12
N GLY A 50 -14.64 1.03 -0.40
CA GLY A 50 -15.17 1.50 0.88
C GLY A 50 -14.86 0.61 2.09
N GLU A 51 -14.15 -0.50 1.87
CA GLU A 51 -13.84 -1.46 2.93
C GLU A 51 -12.47 -1.22 3.58
N VAL A 52 -12.22 -2.00 4.63
CA VAL A 52 -10.89 -2.19 5.19
C VAL A 52 -10.49 -3.64 4.99
N ILE A 53 -9.30 -3.85 4.44
CA ILE A 53 -8.69 -5.17 4.37
C ILE A 53 -7.57 -5.29 5.40
N GLN A 54 -7.42 -6.48 5.96
CA GLN A 54 -6.22 -6.90 6.67
C GLN A 54 -5.62 -8.08 5.93
N PHE A 55 -4.31 -8.25 6.07
CA PHE A 55 -3.61 -9.38 5.49
C PHE A 55 -2.44 -9.82 6.35
N ARG A 56 -2.12 -11.11 6.24
CA ARG A 56 -0.98 -11.75 6.86
C ARG A 56 -0.46 -12.80 5.89
N ASN A 57 0.77 -12.60 5.41
CA ASN A 57 1.37 -13.45 4.40
C ASN A 57 1.87 -14.76 5.03
N GLY A 58 1.29 -15.89 4.62
CA GLY A 58 1.74 -17.22 5.04
C GLY A 58 3.09 -17.64 4.46
N ARG A 59 3.57 -16.94 3.42
CA ARG A 59 4.84 -17.19 2.70
C ARG A 59 5.89 -16.10 2.96
N PHE A 60 5.82 -15.47 4.12
CA PHE A 60 6.78 -14.45 4.51
C PHE A 60 8.19 -15.05 4.70
N GLU A 61 9.18 -14.42 4.06
CA GLU A 61 10.60 -14.75 4.17
C GLU A 61 11.36 -13.51 4.64
N ASP A 62 12.04 -13.64 5.79
CA ASP A 62 12.97 -12.63 6.27
C ASP A 62 14.38 -13.03 5.80
N ASP A 63 14.71 -12.64 4.56
CA ASP A 63 16.01 -12.91 3.96
C ASP A 63 16.82 -11.62 3.73
N ASP A 64 18.15 -11.73 3.75
CA ASP A 64 19.06 -10.58 3.59
C ASP A 64 18.93 -9.91 2.21
N MET A 65 18.35 -10.59 1.22
CA MET A 65 18.14 -10.04 -0.12
C MET A 65 17.04 -8.98 -0.14
N ALA A 66 16.10 -9.01 0.81
CA ALA A 66 15.12 -7.95 1.00
C ALA A 66 15.80 -6.57 1.15
N GLY A 67 16.85 -6.48 1.96
CA GLY A 67 17.58 -5.22 2.17
C GLY A 67 18.18 -4.64 0.88
N GLN A 68 18.58 -5.49 -0.07
CA GLN A 68 19.16 -5.05 -1.35
C GLN A 68 18.10 -4.54 -2.33
N ILE A 69 16.89 -5.11 -2.30
CA ILE A 69 15.86 -4.83 -3.31
C ILE A 69 14.85 -3.78 -2.83
N ILE A 70 14.47 -3.82 -1.55
CA ILE A 70 13.49 -2.91 -0.97
C ILE A 70 14.09 -1.94 0.06
N GLY A 71 15.38 -2.02 0.41
CA GLY A 71 15.96 -1.17 1.46
C GLY A 71 15.92 0.34 1.22
N ASP A 72 15.83 0.78 -0.04
CA ASP A 72 15.68 2.18 -0.47
C ASP A 72 14.21 2.61 -0.67
N MET A 73 13.26 1.77 -0.27
CA MET A 73 11.83 2.06 -0.35
C MET A 73 11.50 3.30 0.50
N ALA A 74 10.71 4.21 -0.08
CA ALA A 74 10.29 5.41 0.62
C ALA A 74 9.51 5.08 1.91
N ASN A 75 9.77 5.83 2.98
CA ASN A 75 9.02 5.74 4.23
C ASN A 75 8.71 7.16 4.73
N PRO A 76 7.44 7.59 4.77
CA PRO A 76 6.23 6.84 4.44
C PRO A 76 6.03 6.61 2.92
N GLN A 77 5.07 5.76 2.57
CA GLN A 77 4.61 5.54 1.20
C GLN A 77 3.49 6.52 0.84
N LEU A 78 3.85 7.56 0.10
CA LEU A 78 2.91 8.55 -0.46
C LEU A 78 2.74 8.32 -1.96
N GLY A 79 1.52 8.36 -2.47
CA GLY A 79 1.30 8.01 -3.88
C GLY A 79 -0.14 7.92 -4.36
N THR A 80 -0.35 7.09 -5.39
CA THR A 80 -1.65 6.81 -6.00
C THR A 80 -1.88 5.31 -6.11
N VAL A 81 -3.09 4.86 -5.80
CA VAL A 81 -3.54 3.50 -6.04
C VAL A 81 -3.57 3.23 -7.55
N ASN A 82 -3.05 2.07 -7.97
CA ASN A 82 -3.24 1.56 -9.32
C ASN A 82 -4.28 0.44 -9.34
N LEU A 83 -4.09 -0.59 -8.51
CA LEU A 83 -5.02 -1.70 -8.38
C LEU A 83 -4.93 -2.28 -6.97
N ILE A 84 -6.05 -2.33 -6.25
CA ILE A 84 -6.19 -3.05 -4.99
C ILE A 84 -7.48 -3.84 -5.05
N SER A 85 -7.40 -5.17 -4.96
CA SER A 85 -8.52 -6.10 -5.10
C SER A 85 -8.22 -7.44 -4.43
N LEU A 86 -9.25 -8.16 -4.02
CA LEU A 86 -9.14 -9.56 -3.59
C LEU A 86 -9.47 -10.56 -4.72
N ASP A 87 -9.97 -10.06 -5.85
CA ASP A 87 -10.30 -10.84 -7.03
C ASP A 87 -9.98 -10.05 -8.32
N PRO A 88 -8.69 -9.82 -8.62
CA PRO A 88 -8.26 -8.91 -9.68
C PRO A 88 -8.48 -9.48 -11.10
N HIS A 89 -8.64 -10.81 -11.23
CA HIS A 89 -8.60 -11.50 -12.52
C HIS A 89 -9.73 -12.53 -12.65
N PRO A 90 -10.67 -12.35 -13.61
CA PRO A 90 -11.84 -13.22 -13.73
C PRO A 90 -11.52 -14.66 -14.17
N ASN A 91 -10.30 -14.91 -14.65
CA ASN A 91 -9.86 -16.20 -15.17
C ASN A 91 -8.81 -16.88 -14.29
N LEU A 92 -8.43 -16.27 -13.18
CA LEU A 92 -7.49 -16.84 -12.20
C LEU A 92 -8.24 -17.13 -10.90
N GLU A 93 -7.63 -17.93 -10.03
CA GLU A 93 -8.14 -18.04 -8.67
C GLU A 93 -8.07 -16.65 -7.99
N PRO A 94 -9.13 -16.23 -7.28
CA PRO A 94 -9.13 -14.97 -6.54
C PRO A 94 -7.95 -14.90 -5.59
N HIS A 95 -7.13 -13.87 -5.72
CA HIS A 95 -5.96 -13.65 -4.90
C HIS A 95 -5.81 -12.17 -4.56
N PRO A 96 -5.34 -11.82 -3.34
CA PRO A 96 -5.11 -10.43 -2.98
C PRO A 96 -4.00 -9.82 -3.82
N TYR A 97 -4.28 -8.68 -4.43
CA TYR A 97 -3.33 -7.92 -5.25
C TYR A 97 -3.34 -6.46 -4.81
N VAL A 98 -2.17 -5.91 -4.54
CA VAL A 98 -1.96 -4.51 -4.13
C VAL A 98 -0.88 -3.88 -4.99
N GLU A 99 -1.21 -2.80 -5.66
CA GLU A 99 -0.33 -2.09 -6.59
C GLU A 99 -0.56 -0.59 -6.56
N TRP A 100 0.54 0.16 -6.52
CA TRP A 100 0.53 1.60 -6.40
C TRP A 100 1.76 2.24 -7.04
N PHE A 101 1.66 3.54 -7.29
CA PHE A 101 2.77 4.39 -7.67
C PHE A 101 3.12 5.35 -6.55
N THR A 102 4.40 5.60 -6.31
CA THR A 102 4.83 6.69 -5.43
C THR A 102 4.65 8.05 -6.09
N LEU A 103 4.77 9.14 -5.32
CA LEU A 103 4.81 10.50 -5.88
C LEU A 103 5.95 10.69 -6.90
N LYS A 104 7.06 9.95 -6.75
CA LYS A 104 8.20 9.92 -7.69
C LYS A 104 8.00 8.98 -8.88
N LYS A 105 6.80 8.40 -9.03
CA LYS A 105 6.44 7.45 -10.09
C LYS A 105 7.18 6.11 -10.02
N ASP A 106 7.73 5.75 -8.86
CA ASP A 106 8.20 4.38 -8.63
C ASP A 106 6.98 3.46 -8.54
N HIS A 107 7.08 2.27 -9.14
CA HIS A 107 5.99 1.33 -9.23
C HIS A 107 6.23 0.12 -8.32
N TYR A 108 5.27 -0.16 -7.45
CA TYR A 108 5.33 -1.26 -6.49
C TYR A 108 4.08 -2.12 -6.59
N ARG A 109 4.27 -3.43 -6.41
CA ARG A 109 3.18 -4.38 -6.25
C ARG A 109 3.55 -5.56 -5.37
N PHE A 110 2.53 -6.13 -4.73
CA PHE A 110 2.62 -7.46 -4.14
C PHE A 110 1.31 -8.23 -4.32
N GLU A 111 1.47 -9.54 -4.33
CA GLU A 111 0.42 -10.54 -4.45
C GLU A 111 0.52 -11.48 -3.24
N LEU A 112 -0.62 -11.89 -2.70
CA LEU A 112 -0.69 -12.81 -1.58
C LEU A 112 -1.40 -14.09 -2.00
N THR A 113 -1.23 -15.14 -1.18
CA THR A 113 -1.97 -16.38 -1.37
C THR A 113 -3.47 -16.15 -1.17
N PRO A 114 -4.36 -16.85 -1.88
CA PRO A 114 -5.78 -16.84 -1.55
C PRO A 114 -6.02 -17.13 -0.05
N GLY A 115 -6.81 -16.28 0.60
CA GLY A 115 -7.11 -16.37 2.04
C GLY A 115 -6.14 -15.61 2.96
N ASP A 116 -4.98 -15.17 2.47
CA ASP A 116 -4.02 -14.38 3.28
C ASP A 116 -4.45 -12.91 3.44
N ALA A 117 -5.53 -12.48 2.79
CA ALA A 117 -6.18 -11.20 3.02
C ALA A 117 -7.70 -11.34 3.10
N TRP A 118 -8.32 -10.52 3.94
CA TRP A 118 -9.76 -10.53 4.17
C TRP A 118 -10.27 -9.12 4.49
N VAL A 119 -11.55 -8.90 4.20
CA VAL A 119 -12.27 -7.70 4.64
C VAL A 119 -12.55 -7.81 6.13
N LEU A 120 -12.23 -6.77 6.90
CA LEU A 120 -12.46 -6.75 8.34
C LEU A 120 -13.96 -6.67 8.69
N SER A 121 -14.34 -7.38 9.74
CA SER A 121 -15.64 -7.21 10.40
C SER A 121 -15.74 -5.84 11.09
N HIS A 122 -16.95 -5.46 11.51
CA HIS A 122 -17.17 -4.18 12.19
C HIS A 122 -16.37 -4.04 13.49
N GLU A 123 -16.19 -5.13 14.24
CA GLU A 123 -15.43 -5.11 15.50
C GLU A 123 -13.93 -4.96 15.24
N GLU A 124 -13.39 -5.68 14.26
CA GLU A 124 -11.98 -5.57 13.87
C GLU A 124 -11.65 -4.18 13.31
N ARG A 125 -12.58 -3.54 12.60
CA ARG A 125 -12.42 -2.15 12.14
C ARG A 125 -12.18 -1.19 13.29
N LYS A 126 -12.89 -1.34 14.41
CA LYS A 126 -12.71 -0.47 15.59
C LYS A 126 -11.29 -0.53 16.14
N ALA A 127 -10.63 -1.68 16.04
CA ALA A 127 -9.26 -1.85 16.54
C ALA A 127 -8.22 -1.06 15.73
N ILE A 128 -8.55 -0.66 14.50
CA ILE A 128 -7.63 0.08 13.61
C ILE A 128 -8.07 1.54 13.37
N ASP A 129 -9.20 1.97 13.93
CA ASP A 129 -9.79 3.29 13.68
C ASP A 129 -8.82 4.41 14.07
N GLU A 130 -8.29 4.34 15.29
CA GLU A 130 -7.34 5.33 15.82
C GLU A 130 -6.08 5.41 14.95
N GLU A 131 -5.55 4.25 14.53
CA GLU A 131 -4.36 4.19 13.69
C GLU A 131 -4.62 4.76 12.29
N SER A 132 -5.75 4.39 11.68
CA SER A 132 -6.14 4.87 10.35
C SER A 132 -6.34 6.39 10.35
N GLN A 133 -6.98 6.92 11.39
CA GLN A 133 -7.15 8.35 11.57
C GLN A 133 -5.81 9.05 11.77
N ARG A 134 -4.94 8.52 12.62
CA ARG A 134 -3.60 9.08 12.86
C ARG A 134 -2.78 9.17 11.57
N ILE A 135 -2.72 8.07 10.80
CA ILE A 135 -1.97 8.03 9.54
C ILE A 135 -2.53 9.08 8.56
N ARG A 136 -3.86 9.13 8.43
CA ARG A 136 -4.54 10.09 7.55
C ARG A 136 -4.22 11.54 7.92
N GLU A 137 -4.36 11.91 9.18
CA GLU A 137 -4.11 13.28 9.65
C GLU A 137 -2.63 13.69 9.55
N THR A 138 -1.72 12.75 9.79
CA THR A 138 -0.28 12.98 9.75
C THR A 138 0.22 13.12 8.32
N LEU A 139 -0.19 12.20 7.44
CA LEU A 139 0.35 12.09 6.08
C LEU A 139 -0.38 12.98 5.07
N ALA A 140 -1.65 13.31 5.27
CA ALA A 140 -2.36 14.25 4.39
C ALA A 140 -1.65 15.61 4.30
N LYS A 141 -1.08 16.07 5.43
CA LYS A 141 -0.30 17.32 5.47
C LYS A 141 0.98 17.23 4.65
N GLN A 142 1.68 16.10 4.71
CA GLN A 142 2.91 15.89 3.96
C GLN A 142 2.66 15.79 2.45
N GLU A 143 1.55 15.19 2.04
CA GLU A 143 1.13 15.13 0.63
C GLU A 143 0.80 16.53 0.09
N SER A 144 0.14 17.39 0.88
CA SER A 144 -0.18 18.78 0.51
C SER A 144 1.02 19.73 0.44
N VAL A 145 2.12 19.41 1.14
CA VAL A 145 3.35 20.24 1.19
C VAL A 145 4.31 19.91 0.05
N GLN A 146 3.97 19.00 -0.86
CA GLN A 146 4.64 18.87 -2.15
C GLN A 146 3.86 19.62 -3.25
N PRO A 147 3.92 20.97 -3.33
CA PRO A 147 3.74 21.60 -4.62
C PRO A 147 4.92 21.15 -5.49
N GLY A 148 4.65 20.89 -6.77
CA GLY A 148 5.66 20.49 -7.73
C GLY A 148 6.91 21.33 -7.57
N SER A 149 8.07 20.69 -7.55
CA SER A 149 9.28 21.34 -8.03
C SER A 149 8.93 21.87 -9.41
N GLU A 150 8.60 23.15 -9.48
CA GLU A 150 8.46 23.90 -10.70
C GLU A 150 9.72 23.59 -11.50
N GLU A 151 9.55 22.89 -12.62
CA GLU A 151 10.46 23.01 -13.75
C GLU A 151 10.41 24.47 -14.20
N SER A 152 11.05 25.35 -13.44
CA SER A 152 11.55 26.62 -13.96
C SER A 152 12.94 26.35 -14.49
N THR A 153 13.01 25.74 -15.66
CA THR A 153 14.16 25.93 -16.54
C THR A 153 13.61 26.29 -17.92
N ASP A 154 13.11 27.51 -18.00
CA ASP A 154 12.92 28.22 -19.25
C ASP A 154 14.10 29.21 -19.38
N TRP A 155 14.98 28.92 -20.34
CA TRP A 155 15.98 29.78 -21.01
C TRP A 155 17.12 30.45 -20.21
N ILE A 156 18.38 30.07 -20.50
CA ILE A 156 19.35 30.74 -21.41
C ILE A 156 20.44 29.72 -21.80
#